data_AF-A0A847LVQ1-F1
#
_entry.id   AF-A0A847LVQ1-F1
#
_cell.length_a   1.000
_cell.length_b   1.000
_cell.length_c   1.000
_cell.angle_alpha   90.00
_cell.angle_beta   90.00
_cell.angle_gamma   90.00
#
_symmetry.space_group_name_H-M   'P 1'
#
loop_
_entity.id
_entity.type
_entity.pdbx_description
1 polymer ?
#
loop_
_entity_poly.entity_id
_entity_poly.type
_entity_poly.pdbx_seq_one_letter_code
_entity_poly.pdbx_strand_id
1 'polypeptide(L)'
;MKKVLFVVAISALFLMLFACQSPLDFTDSIGNGAEKEEVNRAAPVRLNMTSKDAYEQDDSRTYAKTITDGQTQEHNFYDDANDYMKFTAVYGKTYTIETVVYGYADTVLYLQNSSGTTLASNDDKGDGTYGSKITWTATSSSTFYIRAYSYNGRYGTNRGYTITLTSGGGGGGGVTLPQPQKKWTILVYLDADNNLSSYGDYDINEMKAVGSTSDINIVALWDNSGSTHGYYYIQSGVATLLQDLGEINMGSETTAKNFVDYATTNFPADHFMWIFWNHGGAVDRAKGVCWDDTNSSDHLSEVEQKNTITYFYNKIGKAIDVVAYDACLMACAELMYQFKGYVNYLASSEQTIPGNGYDYEFITYIKNNPTCTPYYAAKAIFDYYKAEYSSTSDVTFSVADLSYADELGTAINTFASAAINSGIAGSTFKNLRPSSNFSGYTWDLYAYMSAIYNSSSMTTTVKNAAKAVMDLIYVGNLQLIVLEWHGSTWNSKAYGAAITLKSDTTTYSLLDICVNTQWDEFLTFAGFTS
;
A
#
# COMPACT_ATOMS: atom_id res chain seq x y z
N MET A 1 -12.37 -64.38 8.06
CA MET A 1 -13.35 -63.73 7.15
C MET A 1 -13.21 -62.23 7.31
N LYS A 2 -13.30 -61.51 6.18
CA LYS A 2 -13.01 -60.08 5.92
C LYS A 2 -13.45 -59.07 7.01
N LYS A 3 -12.66 -57.99 7.17
CA LYS A 3 -13.03 -56.60 7.52
C LYS A 3 -11.72 -55.75 7.43
N VAL A 4 -11.38 -55.14 6.30
CA VAL A 4 -11.77 -53.81 5.78
C VAL A 4 -11.34 -52.63 6.67
N LEU A 5 -10.42 -51.85 6.08
CA LEU A 5 -9.93 -50.48 6.34
C LEU A 5 -10.80 -49.54 7.18
N PHE A 6 -10.15 -48.74 8.02
CA PHE A 6 -10.27 -47.27 8.03
C PHE A 6 -8.96 -46.69 8.60
N VAL A 7 -8.20 -45.98 7.77
CA VAL A 7 -7.03 -45.17 8.17
C VAL A 7 -7.51 -43.73 8.24
N VAL A 8 -7.40 -43.12 9.43
CA VAL A 8 -7.59 -41.68 9.64
C VAL A 8 -6.23 -41.02 9.49
N ALA A 9 -6.10 -40.13 8.51
CA ALA A 9 -4.93 -39.30 8.31
C ALA A 9 -4.96 -38.11 9.29
N ILE A 10 -3.92 -38.01 10.12
CA ILE A 10 -3.60 -36.82 10.90
C ILE A 10 -2.58 -36.03 10.07
N SER A 11 -3.00 -34.86 9.58
CA SER A 11 -2.12 -33.90 8.89
C SER A 11 -1.40 -33.05 9.93
N ALA A 12 -0.11 -33.34 10.15
CA ALA A 12 0.82 -32.44 10.82
C ALA A 12 1.49 -31.56 9.74
N LEU A 13 1.28 -30.25 9.84
CA LEU A 13 1.91 -29.24 8.98
C LEU A 13 3.34 -29.02 9.48
N PHE A 14 4.34 -29.43 8.69
CA PHE A 14 5.75 -29.17 8.95
C PHE A 14 6.17 -27.91 8.17
N LEU A 15 6.61 -26.87 8.89
CA LEU A 15 7.40 -25.77 8.33
C LEU A 15 8.68 -26.34 7.71
N MET A 16 8.91 -26.09 6.41
CA MET A 16 10.21 -26.28 5.79
C MET A 16 10.83 -24.93 5.44
N LEU A 17 11.91 -24.61 6.16
CA LEU A 17 12.93 -23.65 5.75
C LEU A 17 13.64 -24.19 4.50
N PHE A 18 13.66 -23.41 3.41
CA PHE A 18 14.56 -23.68 2.29
C PHE A 18 15.61 -22.57 2.17
N ALA A 19 16.86 -23.02 2.11
CA ALA A 19 18.05 -22.23 1.92
C ALA A 19 18.15 -21.71 0.48
N CYS A 20 18.65 -20.48 0.37
CA CYS A 20 18.86 -19.74 -0.86
C CYS A 20 19.96 -20.38 -1.74
N GLN A 21 19.65 -20.65 -3.01
CA GLN A 21 20.64 -20.80 -4.07
C GLN A 21 20.46 -19.63 -5.03
N SER A 22 21.55 -18.90 -5.26
CA SER A 22 21.65 -17.69 -6.07
C SER A 22 21.35 -17.93 -7.55
N PRO A 23 20.69 -16.99 -8.25
CA PRO A 23 20.53 -17.06 -9.69
C PRO A 23 21.83 -16.68 -10.41
N LEU A 24 22.13 -17.47 -11.44
CA LEU A 24 23.27 -17.42 -12.33
C LEU A 24 23.30 -16.14 -13.17
N ASP A 25 24.50 -15.58 -13.33
CA ASP A 25 24.84 -14.56 -14.32
C ASP A 25 24.41 -14.98 -15.74
N PHE A 26 23.60 -14.16 -16.40
CA PHE A 26 23.41 -14.22 -17.85
C PHE A 26 24.23 -13.12 -18.52
N THR A 27 25.44 -13.47 -18.94
CA THR A 27 26.08 -12.82 -20.08
C THR A 27 25.79 -13.70 -21.30
N ASP A 28 24.92 -13.28 -22.21
CA ASP A 28 24.79 -13.98 -23.49
C ASP A 28 25.49 -13.22 -24.62
N SER A 29 26.40 -13.96 -25.23
CA SER A 29 27.21 -13.60 -26.38
C SER A 29 26.36 -13.64 -27.65
N ILE A 30 26.57 -12.68 -28.55
CA ILE A 30 26.03 -12.71 -29.91
C ILE A 30 26.70 -13.87 -30.66
N GLY A 31 26.06 -15.03 -30.69
CA GLY A 31 26.44 -16.20 -31.48
C GLY A 31 25.57 -16.33 -32.73
N ASN A 32 26.18 -16.29 -33.91
CA ASN A 32 25.55 -16.69 -35.17
C ASN A 32 25.20 -18.19 -35.11
N GLY A 33 23.93 -18.51 -34.86
CA GLY A 33 23.39 -19.86 -34.97
C GLY A 33 23.34 -20.34 -36.43
N ALA A 34 23.35 -21.66 -36.62
CA ALA A 34 23.17 -22.28 -37.93
C ALA A 34 21.81 -21.91 -38.55
N GLU A 35 21.76 -21.80 -39.88
CA GLU A 35 20.59 -21.39 -40.65
C GLU A 35 19.40 -22.34 -40.41
N LYS A 36 18.23 -21.79 -40.06
CA LYS A 36 16.97 -22.54 -39.91
C LYS A 36 16.49 -23.02 -41.28
N GLU A 37 15.98 -24.26 -41.38
CA GLU A 37 15.36 -24.77 -42.61
C GLU A 37 14.09 -23.97 -42.95
N GLU A 38 13.88 -23.64 -44.23
CA GLU A 38 12.65 -22.97 -44.67
C GLU A 38 11.46 -23.93 -44.64
N VAL A 39 10.40 -23.53 -43.94
CA VAL A 39 9.15 -24.27 -43.86
C VAL A 39 8.08 -23.53 -44.63
N ASN A 40 7.45 -24.16 -45.62
CA ASN A 40 6.33 -23.56 -46.36
C ASN A 40 5.03 -23.68 -45.56
N ARG A 41 4.50 -22.56 -45.07
CA ARG A 41 3.26 -22.49 -44.28
C ARG A 41 2.07 -22.05 -45.12
N ALA A 42 0.92 -22.71 -44.98
CA ALA A 42 -0.29 -22.31 -45.67
C ALA A 42 -0.81 -20.96 -45.16
N ALA A 43 -1.11 -20.04 -46.07
CA ALA A 43 -1.70 -18.74 -45.72
C ALA A 43 -3.24 -18.78 -45.64
N PRO A 44 -3.86 -17.85 -44.89
CA PRO A 44 -5.28 -17.61 -45.02
C PRO A 44 -5.61 -17.15 -46.44
N VAL A 45 -6.82 -17.46 -46.91
CA VAL A 45 -7.30 -17.18 -48.29
C VAL A 45 -7.19 -15.69 -48.67
N ARG A 46 -7.08 -14.78 -47.69
CA ARG A 46 -7.06 -13.33 -47.91
C ARG A 46 -5.67 -12.68 -48.02
N LEU A 47 -4.59 -13.34 -47.58
CA LEU A 47 -3.25 -12.76 -47.63
C LEU A 47 -2.63 -12.96 -49.03
N ASN A 48 -2.35 -11.86 -49.73
CA ASN A 48 -1.67 -11.92 -51.03
C ASN A 48 -0.15 -12.03 -50.85
N MET A 49 0.42 -13.19 -51.18
CA MET A 49 1.87 -13.44 -51.05
C MET A 49 2.61 -13.46 -52.39
N THR A 50 1.97 -13.06 -53.48
CA THR A 50 2.54 -13.17 -54.84
C THR A 50 2.90 -11.83 -55.48
N SER A 51 2.58 -10.72 -54.79
CA SER A 51 2.90 -9.37 -55.18
C SER A 51 3.18 -8.51 -53.95
N LYS A 52 3.52 -7.24 -54.19
CA LYS A 52 3.44 -6.16 -53.21
C LYS A 52 2.12 -6.17 -52.46
N ASP A 53 2.16 -5.88 -51.17
CA ASP A 53 0.97 -5.70 -50.34
C ASP A 53 0.41 -4.26 -50.44
N ALA A 54 -0.53 -3.92 -49.56
CA ALA A 54 -1.23 -2.63 -49.57
C ALA A 54 -0.48 -1.50 -48.82
N TYR A 55 0.58 -1.83 -48.09
CA TYR A 55 1.39 -0.93 -47.28
C TYR A 55 2.65 -0.48 -48.02
N GLU A 56 3.05 -1.19 -49.05
CA GLU A 56 4.08 -0.78 -50.00
C GLU A 56 3.88 0.65 -50.55
N GLN A 57 4.89 1.55 -50.51
CA GLN A 57 6.27 1.38 -50.03
C GLN A 57 6.41 1.67 -48.53
N ASP A 58 7.07 0.81 -47.77
CA ASP A 58 7.36 0.98 -46.33
C ASP A 58 8.77 0.51 -45.88
N ASP A 59 9.71 0.46 -46.82
CA ASP A 59 11.08 -0.05 -46.70
C ASP A 59 11.99 0.75 -45.73
N SER A 60 11.48 1.86 -45.18
CA SER A 60 12.23 2.73 -44.27
C SER A 60 11.35 3.48 -43.28
N ARG A 61 11.95 3.96 -42.19
CA ARG A 61 11.29 4.80 -41.18
C ARG A 61 10.58 6.03 -41.76
N THR A 62 11.10 6.58 -42.87
CA THR A 62 10.48 7.73 -43.57
C THR A 62 9.12 7.36 -44.16
N TYR A 63 8.97 6.13 -44.65
CA TYR A 63 7.75 5.64 -45.30
C TYR A 63 6.85 4.81 -44.38
N ALA A 64 7.23 4.70 -43.10
CA ALA A 64 6.58 3.82 -42.13
C ALA A 64 5.07 4.05 -42.03
N LYS A 65 4.32 2.95 -42.11
CA LYS A 65 2.85 2.99 -42.06
C LYS A 65 2.34 2.97 -40.64
N THR A 66 1.27 3.72 -40.40
CA THR A 66 0.66 3.76 -39.07
C THR A 66 -0.02 2.43 -38.78
N ILE A 67 0.26 1.85 -37.61
CA ILE A 67 -0.51 0.76 -37.03
C ILE A 67 -1.12 1.25 -35.71
N THR A 68 -2.42 1.02 -35.53
CA THR A 68 -3.15 1.44 -34.33
C THR A 68 -3.35 0.28 -33.36
N ASP A 69 -3.59 0.61 -32.10
CA ASP A 69 -3.91 -0.36 -31.05
C ASP A 69 -5.14 -1.22 -31.42
N GLY A 70 -5.02 -2.54 -31.27
CA GLY A 70 -6.02 -3.53 -31.65
C GLY A 70 -6.06 -3.83 -33.16
N GLN A 71 -5.21 -3.21 -33.98
CA GLN A 71 -5.17 -3.44 -35.41
C GLN A 71 -4.24 -4.60 -35.77
N THR A 72 -4.68 -5.42 -36.72
CA THR A 72 -3.85 -6.37 -37.47
C THR A 72 -3.63 -5.84 -38.89
N GLN A 73 -2.40 -5.91 -39.37
CA GLN A 73 -2.02 -5.60 -40.76
C GLN A 73 -1.48 -6.84 -41.45
N GLU A 74 -1.73 -6.92 -42.75
CA GLU A 74 -1.31 -8.00 -43.65
C GLU A 74 -0.18 -7.48 -44.53
N HIS A 75 0.98 -8.13 -44.46
CA HIS A 75 2.23 -7.70 -45.10
C HIS A 75 2.89 -8.86 -45.86
N ASN A 76 3.79 -8.53 -46.78
CA ASN A 76 4.58 -9.49 -47.53
C ASN A 76 5.92 -8.87 -47.95
N PHE A 77 7.04 -9.51 -47.55
CA PHE A 77 8.40 -9.11 -47.92
C PHE A 77 8.69 -9.36 -49.42
N TYR A 78 8.00 -8.67 -50.31
CA TYR A 78 7.98 -8.95 -51.74
C TYR A 78 9.19 -8.34 -52.47
N ASP A 79 9.38 -7.03 -52.36
CA ASP A 79 10.48 -6.33 -53.05
C ASP A 79 11.66 -6.00 -52.16
N ASP A 80 11.49 -5.98 -50.84
CA ASP A 80 12.60 -5.96 -49.90
C ASP A 80 12.31 -6.76 -48.63
N ALA A 81 13.25 -6.70 -47.69
CA ALA A 81 13.25 -7.52 -46.48
C ALA A 81 12.85 -6.73 -45.21
N ASN A 82 12.44 -5.48 -45.33
CA ASN A 82 12.14 -4.59 -44.22
C ASN A 82 10.82 -3.89 -44.43
N ASP A 83 9.93 -4.04 -43.47
CA ASP A 83 8.70 -3.27 -43.47
C ASP A 83 8.71 -2.44 -42.17
N TYR A 84 8.46 -1.15 -42.32
CA TYR A 84 8.41 -0.23 -41.18
C TYR A 84 6.98 0.19 -40.87
N MET A 85 6.63 0.07 -39.60
CA MET A 85 5.41 0.63 -39.04
C MET A 85 5.73 1.65 -37.95
N LYS A 86 4.75 2.49 -37.63
CA LYS A 86 4.81 3.43 -36.52
C LYS A 86 3.51 3.47 -35.74
N PHE A 87 3.61 3.74 -34.46
CA PHE A 87 2.47 3.95 -33.59
C PHE A 87 2.80 4.99 -32.52
N THR A 88 1.79 5.67 -32.00
CA THR A 88 1.95 6.58 -30.86
C THR A 88 1.68 5.81 -29.57
N ALA A 89 2.71 5.69 -28.75
CA ALA A 89 2.62 5.07 -27.44
C ALA A 89 2.17 6.10 -26.39
N VAL A 90 1.56 5.61 -25.32
CA VAL A 90 1.23 6.37 -24.11
C VAL A 90 2.14 5.88 -23.00
N TYR A 91 2.84 6.78 -22.32
CA TYR A 91 3.70 6.49 -21.17
C TYR A 91 3.01 5.51 -20.19
N GLY A 92 3.76 4.50 -19.74
CA GLY A 92 3.29 3.47 -18.82
C GLY A 92 2.38 2.40 -19.44
N LYS A 93 1.96 2.54 -20.70
CA LYS A 93 1.15 1.51 -21.39
C LYS A 93 2.05 0.42 -21.96
N THR A 94 1.69 -0.83 -21.71
CA THR A 94 2.35 -2.03 -22.26
C THR A 94 1.75 -2.37 -23.61
N TYR A 95 2.62 -2.44 -24.61
CA TYR A 95 2.30 -2.83 -25.97
C TYR A 95 2.90 -4.20 -26.26
N THR A 96 2.08 -5.08 -26.82
CA THR A 96 2.47 -6.34 -27.43
C THR A 96 2.42 -6.19 -28.95
N ILE A 97 3.56 -6.39 -29.58
CA ILE A 97 3.73 -6.44 -31.03
C ILE A 97 3.99 -7.90 -31.38
N GLU A 98 3.14 -8.51 -32.19
CA GLU A 98 3.24 -9.93 -32.49
C GLU A 98 3.03 -10.20 -33.97
N THR A 99 3.90 -11.02 -34.56
CA THR A 99 3.74 -11.52 -35.92
C THR A 99 3.27 -12.97 -35.96
N VAL A 100 2.55 -13.29 -37.03
CA VAL A 100 2.26 -14.65 -37.47
C VAL A 100 2.72 -14.75 -38.92
N VAL A 101 3.57 -15.73 -39.21
CA VAL A 101 4.23 -15.87 -40.52
C VAL A 101 3.59 -16.97 -41.38
N TYR A 102 3.62 -16.76 -42.69
CA TYR A 102 3.07 -17.65 -43.72
C TYR A 102 4.08 -17.83 -44.86
N GLY A 103 3.86 -18.85 -45.68
CA GLY A 103 4.84 -19.25 -46.69
C GLY A 103 6.19 -19.54 -46.03
N TYR A 104 7.26 -19.01 -46.61
CA TYR A 104 8.64 -19.13 -46.14
C TYR A 104 9.08 -17.98 -45.22
N ALA A 105 8.18 -17.10 -44.78
CA ALA A 105 8.56 -15.99 -43.92
C ALA A 105 9.13 -16.46 -42.57
N ASP A 106 10.10 -15.69 -42.08
CA ASP A 106 10.73 -15.78 -40.77
C ASP A 106 11.02 -14.33 -40.35
N THR A 107 10.33 -13.86 -39.31
CA THR A 107 10.33 -12.44 -38.94
C THR A 107 11.24 -12.19 -37.76
N VAL A 108 12.02 -11.12 -37.81
CA VAL A 108 12.71 -10.49 -36.68
C VAL A 108 12.08 -9.13 -36.43
N LEU A 109 11.65 -8.87 -35.19
CA LEU A 109 11.09 -7.57 -34.80
C LEU A 109 12.14 -6.71 -34.11
N TYR A 110 12.13 -5.42 -34.42
CA TYR A 110 12.84 -4.38 -33.67
C TYR A 110 11.88 -3.24 -33.31
N LEU A 111 11.82 -2.89 -32.03
CA LEU A 111 11.14 -1.68 -31.56
C LEU A 111 12.15 -0.56 -31.42
N GLN A 112 11.87 0.61 -31.99
CA GLN A 112 12.79 1.74 -32.06
C GLN A 112 12.17 3.05 -31.57
N ASN A 113 12.97 3.88 -30.91
CA ASN A 113 12.58 5.25 -30.55
C ASN A 113 12.66 6.21 -31.74
N SER A 114 12.33 7.50 -31.53
CA SER A 114 12.40 8.55 -32.55
C SER A 114 13.80 8.76 -33.15
N SER A 115 14.86 8.53 -32.37
CA SER A 115 16.25 8.60 -32.82
C SER A 115 16.72 7.37 -33.60
N GLY A 116 15.93 6.29 -33.63
CA GLY A 116 16.27 5.03 -34.31
C GLY A 116 17.04 4.03 -33.45
N THR A 117 17.19 4.32 -32.16
CA THR A 117 17.76 3.37 -31.20
C THR A 117 16.78 2.23 -30.99
N THR A 118 17.26 0.99 -31.15
CA THR A 118 16.50 -0.21 -30.81
C THR A 118 16.35 -0.33 -29.29
N LEU A 119 15.11 -0.42 -28.83
CA LEU A 119 14.73 -0.58 -27.43
C LEU A 119 14.48 -2.03 -27.05
N ALA A 120 13.95 -2.81 -27.99
CA ALA A 120 13.69 -4.23 -27.83
C ALA A 120 13.77 -4.92 -29.19
N SER A 121 14.12 -6.21 -29.19
CA SER A 121 14.11 -7.04 -30.39
C SER A 121 13.76 -8.48 -30.06
N ASN A 122 13.20 -9.20 -31.03
CA ASN A 122 12.92 -10.62 -30.91
C ASN A 122 13.05 -11.29 -32.29
N ASP A 123 13.74 -12.43 -32.33
CA ASP A 123 13.90 -13.34 -33.47
C ASP A 123 13.36 -14.69 -32.98
N ASP A 124 12.08 -14.94 -33.28
CA ASP A 124 11.21 -16.00 -32.77
C ASP A 124 10.67 -15.82 -31.34
N LYS A 125 9.34 -16.04 -31.23
CA LYS A 125 8.62 -16.08 -29.95
C LYS A 125 8.68 -17.43 -29.22
N GLY A 126 9.50 -18.37 -29.70
CA GLY A 126 9.79 -19.64 -29.03
C GLY A 126 8.70 -20.72 -29.14
N ASP A 127 7.70 -20.56 -30.00
CA ASP A 127 6.61 -21.53 -30.22
C ASP A 127 6.81 -22.43 -31.45
N GLY A 128 7.97 -22.31 -32.11
CA GLY A 128 8.30 -23.06 -33.33
C GLY A 128 7.63 -22.53 -34.61
N THR A 129 6.93 -21.38 -34.56
CA THR A 129 6.20 -20.86 -35.73
C THR A 129 7.02 -19.91 -36.62
N TYR A 130 8.21 -19.48 -36.19
CA TYR A 130 9.06 -18.44 -36.80
C TYR A 130 8.45 -17.02 -36.83
N GLY A 131 7.36 -16.83 -36.08
CA GLY A 131 6.83 -15.50 -35.75
C GLY A 131 7.54 -14.92 -34.54
N SER A 132 7.61 -13.60 -34.47
CA SER A 132 8.27 -12.84 -33.41
C SER A 132 7.27 -12.09 -32.53
N LYS A 133 7.67 -11.81 -31.29
CA LYS A 133 6.84 -11.11 -30.30
C LYS A 133 7.69 -10.19 -29.42
N ILE A 134 7.28 -8.94 -29.28
CA ILE A 134 7.82 -7.97 -28.33
C ILE A 134 6.70 -7.55 -27.38
N THR A 135 6.96 -7.60 -26.07
CA THR A 135 6.14 -6.97 -25.03
C THR A 135 6.95 -5.85 -24.39
N TRP A 136 6.45 -4.62 -24.42
CA TRP A 136 7.21 -3.44 -23.99
C TRP A 136 6.31 -2.38 -23.36
N THR A 137 6.74 -1.86 -22.20
CA THR A 137 6.09 -0.75 -21.49
C THR A 137 6.67 0.58 -21.94
N ALA A 138 5.80 1.50 -22.35
CA ALA A 138 6.24 2.76 -22.90
C ALA A 138 6.89 3.68 -21.85
N THR A 139 8.13 4.08 -22.12
CA THR A 139 8.89 5.00 -21.26
C THR A 139 8.62 6.49 -21.57
N SER A 140 7.84 6.78 -22.62
CA SER A 140 7.36 8.13 -22.92
C SER A 140 6.11 8.09 -23.81
N SER A 141 5.28 9.15 -23.75
CA SER A 141 4.17 9.35 -24.68
C SER A 141 4.71 9.95 -25.98
N SER A 142 5.04 9.12 -26.97
CA SER A 142 5.72 9.52 -28.21
C SER A 142 5.47 8.54 -29.34
N THR A 143 5.89 8.88 -30.56
CA THR A 143 5.85 7.96 -31.70
C THR A 143 7.05 7.03 -31.69
N PHE A 144 6.77 5.73 -31.72
CA PHE A 144 7.75 4.65 -31.83
C PHE A 144 7.60 3.95 -33.19
N TYR A 145 8.67 3.27 -33.59
CA TYR A 145 8.77 2.59 -34.88
C TYR A 145 8.98 1.11 -34.66
N ILE A 146 8.33 0.30 -35.48
CA ILE A 146 8.49 -1.14 -35.54
C ILE A 146 9.16 -1.43 -36.87
N ARG A 147 10.26 -2.17 -36.85
CA ARG A 147 10.86 -2.76 -38.04
C ARG A 147 10.60 -4.25 -37.99
N ALA A 148 9.81 -4.75 -38.93
CA ALA A 148 9.75 -6.16 -39.24
C ALA A 148 10.82 -6.46 -40.29
N TYR A 149 11.70 -7.42 -40.00
CA TYR A 149 12.79 -7.80 -40.89
C TYR A 149 12.66 -9.27 -41.25
N SER A 150 12.74 -9.62 -42.53
CA SER A 150 12.83 -11.02 -42.93
C SER A 150 14.23 -11.54 -42.63
N TYR A 151 14.31 -12.62 -41.84
CA TYR A 151 15.57 -13.24 -41.43
C TYR A 151 16.50 -13.49 -42.64
N ASN A 152 17.80 -13.26 -42.43
CA ASN A 152 18.85 -13.29 -43.48
C ASN A 152 18.61 -12.35 -44.69
N GLY A 153 17.71 -11.38 -44.58
CA GLY A 153 17.47 -10.37 -45.62
C GLY A 153 16.78 -10.96 -46.85
N ARG A 154 15.99 -12.02 -46.66
CA ARG A 154 15.28 -12.71 -47.74
C ARG A 154 14.02 -11.93 -48.13
N TYR A 155 13.68 -11.95 -49.41
CA TYR A 155 12.48 -11.32 -49.95
C TYR A 155 12.02 -12.06 -51.21
N GLY A 156 10.84 -11.71 -51.72
CA GLY A 156 10.21 -12.32 -52.90
C GLY A 156 8.87 -12.96 -52.62
N THR A 157 8.40 -13.80 -53.54
CA THR A 157 7.09 -14.45 -53.41
C THR A 157 7.03 -15.43 -52.24
N ASN A 158 5.84 -15.57 -51.64
CA ASN A 158 5.52 -16.52 -50.59
C ASN A 158 6.20 -16.22 -49.24
N ARG A 159 6.32 -14.94 -48.85
CA ARG A 159 6.88 -14.50 -47.56
C ARG A 159 5.93 -13.57 -46.80
N GLY A 160 4.66 -13.96 -46.78
CA GLY A 160 3.62 -13.19 -46.11
C GLY A 160 3.68 -13.32 -44.59
N TYR A 161 3.24 -12.28 -43.89
CA TYR A 161 3.00 -12.31 -42.45
C TYR A 161 1.87 -11.36 -42.08
N THR A 162 1.29 -11.57 -40.91
CA THR A 162 0.45 -10.56 -40.25
C THR A 162 1.19 -10.01 -39.06
N ILE A 163 1.04 -8.72 -38.80
CA ILE A 163 1.49 -8.09 -37.56
C ILE A 163 0.32 -7.48 -36.82
N THR A 164 0.26 -7.71 -35.51
CA THR A 164 -0.77 -7.16 -34.64
C THR A 164 -0.11 -6.32 -33.56
N LEU A 165 -0.63 -5.11 -33.36
CA LEU A 165 -0.32 -4.28 -32.20
C LEU A 165 -1.51 -4.36 -31.25
N THR A 166 -1.28 -4.90 -30.05
CA THR A 166 -2.28 -4.87 -28.97
C THR A 166 -1.65 -4.19 -27.78
N SER A 167 -2.38 -3.31 -27.12
CA SER A 167 -2.04 -2.97 -25.74
C SER A 167 -2.60 -4.05 -24.81
N GLY A 168 -1.73 -4.60 -23.98
CA GLY A 168 -2.14 -5.43 -22.86
C GLY A 168 -2.62 -4.53 -21.72
N GLY A 169 -3.51 -5.04 -20.87
CA GLY A 169 -3.95 -4.39 -19.62
C GLY A 169 -2.81 -4.32 -18.60
N GLY A 170 -1.80 -3.53 -18.92
CA GLY A 170 -0.69 -3.10 -18.09
C GLY A 170 -0.41 -1.68 -18.55
N GLY A 171 -1.34 -0.79 -18.24
CA GLY A 171 -1.36 0.58 -18.71
C GLY A 171 -2.54 1.28 -18.08
N GLY A 172 -2.29 2.46 -17.52
CA GLY A 172 -3.34 3.28 -16.96
C GLY A 172 -4.51 3.41 -17.92
N GLY A 173 -5.63 2.81 -17.51
CA GLY A 173 -6.91 3.06 -18.13
C GLY A 173 -7.31 4.48 -17.78
N GLY A 174 -6.90 5.45 -18.60
CA GLY A 174 -7.49 6.79 -18.71
C GLY A 174 -7.99 7.42 -17.41
N VAL A 175 -7.24 7.33 -16.31
CA VAL A 175 -7.59 8.04 -15.08
C VAL A 175 -7.31 9.51 -15.37
N THR A 176 -8.35 10.22 -15.77
CA THR A 176 -8.27 11.66 -16.03
C THR A 176 -8.21 12.36 -14.69
N LEU A 177 -7.12 13.08 -14.44
CA LEU A 177 -6.96 13.88 -13.23
C LEU A 177 -7.21 15.37 -13.54
N PRO A 178 -7.79 16.13 -12.60
CA PRO A 178 -8.34 15.64 -11.33
C PRO A 178 -9.63 14.83 -11.54
N GLN A 179 -9.88 13.87 -10.65
CA GLN A 179 -11.18 13.20 -10.56
C GLN A 179 -12.27 14.20 -10.13
N PRO A 180 -13.54 14.01 -10.53
CA PRO A 180 -14.65 14.74 -9.94
C PRO A 180 -14.67 14.58 -8.42
N GLN A 181 -15.22 15.56 -7.70
CA GLN A 181 -15.42 15.43 -6.26
C GLN A 181 -16.32 14.24 -5.95
N LYS A 182 -15.84 13.34 -5.08
CA LYS A 182 -16.54 12.11 -4.68
C LYS A 182 -16.99 12.16 -3.22
N LYS A 183 -17.69 11.13 -2.75
CA LYS A 183 -18.10 11.04 -1.34
C LYS A 183 -16.94 10.70 -0.43
N TRP A 184 -16.10 9.75 -0.82
CA TRP A 184 -14.93 9.35 -0.05
C TRP A 184 -13.67 9.33 -0.91
N THR A 185 -12.57 9.76 -0.32
CA THR A 185 -11.23 9.42 -0.78
C THR A 185 -10.52 8.67 0.33
N ILE A 186 -10.23 7.38 0.10
CA ILE A 186 -9.42 6.53 0.97
C ILE A 186 -7.98 6.58 0.46
N LEU A 187 -7.07 7.05 1.32
CA LEU A 187 -5.65 7.20 1.07
C LEU A 187 -4.88 6.16 1.88
N VAL A 188 -4.07 5.35 1.21
CA VAL A 188 -3.19 4.38 1.85
C VAL A 188 -1.75 4.83 1.64
N TYR A 189 -1.07 5.18 2.72
CA TYR A 189 0.36 5.44 2.75
C TYR A 189 1.05 4.10 3.02
N LEU A 190 1.30 3.37 1.94
CA LEU A 190 1.73 1.97 1.94
C LEU A 190 3.25 1.92 1.80
N ASP A 191 3.92 2.02 2.93
CA ASP A 191 5.35 1.83 3.04
C ASP A 191 5.64 0.34 3.23
N ALA A 192 6.00 -0.34 2.15
CA ALA A 192 6.32 -1.76 2.10
C ALA A 192 7.80 -1.99 1.74
N ASP A 193 8.65 -0.97 1.82
CA ASP A 193 10.09 -1.11 1.61
C ASP A 193 10.80 -1.64 2.86
N ASN A 194 10.44 -2.88 3.21
CA ASN A 194 10.97 -3.65 4.33
C ASN A 194 10.50 -5.11 4.21
N ASN A 195 10.67 -5.88 5.27
CA ASN A 195 10.26 -7.29 5.34
C ASN A 195 8.74 -7.54 5.26
N LEU A 196 7.89 -6.51 5.16
CA LEU A 196 6.45 -6.62 4.95
C LEU A 196 6.01 -6.49 3.48
N SER A 197 6.94 -6.28 2.54
CA SER A 197 6.66 -6.04 1.11
C SER A 197 5.56 -6.92 0.49
N SER A 198 5.58 -8.24 0.74
CA SER A 198 4.57 -9.17 0.20
C SER A 198 3.16 -9.01 0.79
N TYR A 199 3.04 -8.46 2.00
CA TYR A 199 1.74 -8.14 2.61
C TYR A 199 1.16 -6.88 1.96
N GLY A 200 1.99 -5.89 1.63
CA GLY A 200 1.57 -4.72 0.85
C GLY A 200 1.02 -5.09 -0.53
N ASP A 201 1.66 -6.03 -1.23
CA ASP A 201 1.13 -6.61 -2.48
C ASP A 201 -0.25 -7.26 -2.27
N TYR A 202 -0.41 -7.97 -1.16
CA TYR A 202 -1.64 -8.67 -0.81
C TYR A 202 -2.78 -7.66 -0.55
N ASP A 203 -2.54 -6.59 0.19
CA ASP A 203 -3.53 -5.56 0.50
C ASP A 203 -3.93 -4.74 -0.73
N ILE A 204 -2.99 -4.51 -1.66
CA ILE A 204 -3.32 -3.97 -2.99
C ILE A 204 -4.26 -4.92 -3.75
N ASN A 205 -4.12 -6.24 -3.62
CA ASN A 205 -5.06 -7.19 -4.23
C ASN A 205 -6.44 -7.13 -3.61
N GLU A 206 -6.55 -7.04 -2.28
CA GLU A 206 -7.83 -6.86 -1.58
C GLU A 206 -8.52 -5.54 -2.00
N MET A 207 -7.77 -4.43 -2.03
CA MET A 207 -8.29 -3.16 -2.53
C MET A 207 -8.75 -3.23 -3.99
N LYS A 208 -8.05 -4.00 -4.84
CA LYS A 208 -8.48 -4.27 -6.23
C LYS A 208 -9.75 -5.12 -6.31
N ALA A 209 -10.06 -5.95 -5.31
CA ALA A 209 -11.33 -6.67 -5.27
C ALA A 209 -12.51 -5.68 -5.12
N VAL A 210 -12.31 -4.59 -4.38
CA VAL A 210 -13.32 -3.54 -4.18
C VAL A 210 -13.33 -2.52 -5.32
N GLY A 211 -12.21 -1.84 -5.55
CA GLY A 211 -11.99 -0.82 -6.57
C GLY A 211 -12.71 0.52 -6.35
N SER A 212 -12.10 1.60 -6.84
CA SER A 212 -12.73 2.93 -6.92
C SER A 212 -13.99 2.95 -7.79
N THR A 213 -14.92 3.87 -7.51
CA THR A 213 -16.21 4.02 -8.22
C THR A 213 -16.49 5.49 -8.59
N SER A 214 -17.71 5.80 -9.04
CA SER A 214 -18.19 7.18 -9.17
C SER A 214 -18.26 7.94 -7.84
N ASP A 215 -18.40 7.22 -6.72
CA ASP A 215 -18.65 7.81 -5.39
C ASP A 215 -17.47 7.68 -4.43
N ILE A 216 -16.49 6.81 -4.72
CA ILE A 216 -15.29 6.64 -3.89
C ILE A 216 -14.01 6.63 -4.72
N ASN A 217 -12.93 7.18 -4.17
CA ASN A 217 -11.55 7.02 -4.63
C ASN A 217 -10.79 6.13 -3.65
N ILE A 218 -9.99 5.21 -4.17
CA ILE A 218 -8.98 4.44 -3.45
C ILE A 218 -7.64 4.78 -4.09
N VAL A 219 -6.74 5.39 -3.33
CA VAL A 219 -5.45 5.88 -3.81
C VAL A 219 -4.37 5.40 -2.86
N ALA A 220 -3.29 4.84 -3.40
CA ALA A 220 -2.13 4.46 -2.61
C ALA A 220 -0.91 5.29 -3.04
N LEU A 221 -0.14 5.78 -2.08
CA LEU A 221 1.29 5.93 -2.28
C LEU A 221 1.89 4.61 -1.87
N TRP A 222 2.41 3.87 -2.84
CA TRP A 222 2.91 2.53 -2.65
C TRP A 222 4.39 2.49 -2.98
N ASP A 223 5.17 2.18 -1.95
CA ASP A 223 6.59 1.90 -2.04
C ASP A 223 6.85 0.46 -1.58
N ASN A 224 7.62 -0.33 -2.33
CA ASN A 224 7.97 -1.68 -1.93
C ASN A 224 9.46 -1.94 -2.13
N SER A 225 9.97 -3.00 -1.50
CA SER A 225 11.39 -3.38 -1.55
C SER A 225 11.91 -3.85 -2.93
N GLY A 226 11.13 -3.63 -3.99
CA GLY A 226 11.36 -4.15 -5.34
C GLY A 226 11.47 -3.01 -6.36
N SER A 227 10.39 -2.77 -7.08
CA SER A 227 10.37 -1.80 -8.20
C SER A 227 9.11 -0.95 -8.23
N THR A 228 8.34 -0.95 -7.15
CA THR A 228 7.03 -0.30 -7.07
C THR A 228 7.18 0.93 -6.19
N HIS A 229 7.27 2.12 -6.81
CA HIS A 229 7.52 3.36 -6.06
C HIS A 229 6.70 4.50 -6.64
N GLY A 230 5.42 4.64 -6.23
CA GLY A 230 4.60 5.66 -6.87
C GLY A 230 3.17 5.83 -6.37
N TYR A 231 2.47 6.75 -7.03
CA TYR A 231 1.05 6.98 -6.80
C TYR A 231 0.22 6.02 -7.66
N TYR A 232 -0.69 5.30 -7.03
CA TYR A 232 -1.58 4.35 -7.67
C TYR A 232 -3.05 4.71 -7.47
N TYR A 233 -3.83 4.62 -8.54
CA TYR A 233 -5.29 4.64 -8.48
C TYR A 233 -5.81 3.21 -8.53
N ILE A 234 -6.52 2.77 -7.48
CA ILE A 234 -6.98 1.40 -7.39
C ILE A 234 -8.39 1.28 -7.96
N GLN A 235 -8.53 0.51 -9.02
CA GLN A 235 -9.80 0.17 -9.66
C GLN A 235 -10.03 -1.33 -9.57
N SER A 236 -11.25 -1.78 -9.89
CA SER A 236 -11.58 -3.19 -9.79
C SER A 236 -10.67 -4.01 -10.72
N GLY A 237 -9.91 -4.94 -10.12
CA GLY A 237 -8.95 -5.81 -10.81
C GLY A 237 -7.62 -5.15 -11.21
N VAL A 238 -7.41 -3.84 -11.01
CA VAL A 238 -6.18 -3.15 -11.47
C VAL A 238 -5.74 -2.01 -10.54
N ALA A 239 -4.44 -1.97 -10.25
CA ALA A 239 -3.77 -0.82 -9.63
C ALA A 239 -3.09 -0.03 -10.75
N THR A 240 -3.66 1.12 -11.10
CA THR A 240 -3.14 1.98 -12.17
C THR A 240 -2.04 2.88 -11.62
N LEU A 241 -0.80 2.69 -12.05
CA LEU A 241 0.29 3.63 -11.80
C LEU A 241 -0.04 4.99 -12.45
N LEU A 242 -0.15 6.03 -11.63
CA LEU A 242 -0.42 7.40 -12.05
C LEU A 242 0.87 8.20 -12.23
N GLN A 243 1.83 7.97 -11.33
CA GLN A 243 3.12 8.62 -11.33
C GLN A 243 4.14 7.73 -10.64
N ASP A 244 5.19 7.37 -11.38
CA ASP A 244 6.41 6.77 -10.85
C ASP A 244 7.24 7.87 -10.17
N LEU A 245 7.65 7.64 -8.93
CA LEU A 245 8.44 8.56 -8.14
C LEU A 245 9.91 8.12 -8.07
N GLY A 246 10.24 6.92 -8.55
CA GLY A 246 11.45 6.20 -8.16
C GLY A 246 11.46 5.90 -6.67
N GLU A 247 12.53 5.26 -6.19
CA GLU A 247 12.74 5.04 -4.76
C GLU A 247 12.67 6.35 -3.99
N ILE A 248 11.85 6.41 -2.94
CA ILE A 248 11.65 7.58 -2.09
C ILE A 248 11.67 7.18 -0.62
N ASN A 249 12.03 8.13 0.24
CA ASN A 249 12.01 7.89 1.68
C ASN A 249 10.58 8.01 2.21
N MET A 250 9.96 6.88 2.54
CA MET A 250 8.61 6.82 3.11
C MET A 250 8.58 7.18 4.60
N GLY A 251 9.70 7.12 5.30
CA GLY A 251 9.89 7.68 6.63
C GLY A 251 9.93 9.23 6.67
N SER A 252 9.97 9.90 5.52
CA SER A 252 10.10 11.36 5.46
C SER A 252 8.78 12.12 5.58
N GLU A 253 8.73 13.11 6.48
CA GLU A 253 7.63 14.08 6.56
C GLU A 253 7.34 14.78 5.22
N THR A 254 8.39 15.01 4.41
CA THR A 254 8.24 15.67 3.10
C THR A 254 7.49 14.76 2.11
N THR A 255 7.80 13.47 2.09
CA THR A 255 7.12 12.48 1.24
C THR A 255 5.64 12.39 1.59
N ALA A 256 5.33 12.29 2.89
CA ALA A 256 3.95 12.25 3.36
C ALA A 256 3.15 13.51 2.98
N LYS A 257 3.76 14.70 3.12
CA LYS A 257 3.14 15.98 2.68
C LYS A 257 2.97 16.08 1.17
N ASN A 258 3.91 15.57 0.38
CA ASN A 258 3.79 15.50 -1.08
C ASN A 258 2.61 14.61 -1.49
N PHE A 259 2.39 13.49 -0.77
CA PHE A 259 1.23 12.65 -1.02
C PHE A 259 -0.09 13.36 -0.68
N VAL A 260 -0.14 14.11 0.42
CA VAL A 260 -1.29 14.96 0.75
C VAL A 260 -1.58 15.97 -0.36
N ASP A 261 -0.55 16.64 -0.87
CA ASP A 261 -0.70 17.62 -1.97
C ASP A 261 -1.21 16.96 -3.25
N TYR A 262 -0.64 15.81 -3.60
CA TYR A 262 -1.07 15.04 -4.76
C TYR A 262 -2.51 14.57 -4.61
N ALA A 263 -2.85 13.98 -3.47
CA ALA A 263 -4.16 13.40 -3.20
C ALA A 263 -5.26 14.46 -3.19
N THR A 264 -5.06 15.57 -2.48
CA THR A 264 -6.07 16.64 -2.36
C THR A 264 -6.29 17.40 -3.66
N THR A 265 -5.25 17.52 -4.49
CA THR A 265 -5.36 18.14 -5.82
C THR A 265 -6.12 17.25 -6.81
N ASN A 266 -5.84 15.95 -6.79
CA ASN A 266 -6.29 15.02 -7.84
C ASN A 266 -7.53 14.22 -7.48
N PHE A 267 -7.86 14.08 -6.20
CA PHE A 267 -8.96 13.25 -5.68
C PHE A 267 -9.80 13.97 -4.62
N PRO A 268 -10.42 15.10 -4.96
CA PRO A 268 -11.27 15.84 -4.02
C PRO A 268 -12.45 14.96 -3.53
N ALA A 269 -12.80 15.08 -2.25
CA ALA A 269 -13.93 14.35 -1.67
C ALA A 269 -14.62 15.06 -0.49
N ASP A 270 -15.86 14.67 -0.24
CA ASP A 270 -16.65 15.08 0.93
C ASP A 270 -16.06 14.52 2.24
N HIS A 271 -15.46 13.33 2.19
CA HIS A 271 -14.79 12.70 3.33
C HIS A 271 -13.42 12.13 2.95
N PHE A 272 -12.47 12.18 3.89
CA PHE A 272 -11.12 11.63 3.72
C PHE A 272 -10.79 10.60 4.81
N MET A 273 -10.25 9.47 4.38
CA MET A 273 -9.64 8.46 5.24
C MET A 273 -8.15 8.38 4.91
N TRP A 274 -7.29 8.42 5.92
CA TRP A 274 -5.85 8.21 5.79
C TRP A 274 -5.42 6.98 6.57
N ILE A 275 -4.75 6.04 5.90
CA ILE A 275 -4.26 4.80 6.49
C ILE A 275 -2.73 4.82 6.43
N PHE A 276 -2.08 4.79 7.59
CA PHE A 276 -0.67 4.47 7.69
C PHE A 276 -0.52 2.95 7.71
N TRP A 277 0.25 2.39 6.79
CA TRP A 277 0.49 0.96 6.67
C TRP A 277 1.99 0.71 6.76
N ASN A 278 2.43 -0.11 7.74
CA ASN A 278 3.79 -0.68 7.92
C ASN A 278 3.86 -1.36 9.33
N HIS A 279 5.07 -1.67 9.81
CA HIS A 279 5.43 -1.68 11.23
C HIS A 279 5.03 -0.41 11.97
N GLY A 280 4.82 -0.57 13.27
CA GLY A 280 4.58 0.49 14.22
C GLY A 280 5.33 0.25 15.53
N GLY A 281 5.68 1.33 16.22
CA GLY A 281 6.55 1.32 17.40
C GLY A 281 5.97 2.02 18.62
N ALA A 282 4.68 2.38 18.62
CA ALA A 282 4.11 3.36 19.54
C ALA A 282 4.79 4.73 19.41
N VAL A 283 5.16 5.36 20.53
CA VAL A 283 5.67 6.73 20.59
C VAL A 283 7.10 6.83 21.11
N ASP A 284 7.99 7.61 20.45
CA ASP A 284 9.37 8.08 20.79
C ASP A 284 10.19 8.18 19.48
N ARG A 285 11.22 9.03 19.33
CA ARG A 285 11.91 9.25 18.02
C ARG A 285 12.62 8.04 17.41
N ALA A 286 12.88 7.02 18.22
CA ALA A 286 13.44 5.74 17.75
C ALA A 286 12.32 4.73 17.44
N LYS A 287 11.08 5.22 17.38
CA LYS A 287 9.79 4.56 17.22
C LYS A 287 8.91 5.45 16.33
N GLY A 288 7.82 4.88 15.88
CA GLY A 288 6.88 5.55 14.99
C GLY A 288 6.30 4.55 14.02
N VAL A 289 5.99 5.00 12.81
CA VAL A 289 5.31 4.19 11.79
C VAL A 289 5.99 4.41 10.44
N CYS A 290 5.72 3.52 9.48
CA CYS A 290 6.25 3.62 8.11
C CYS A 290 7.78 3.58 8.12
N TRP A 291 8.32 2.39 8.44
CA TRP A 291 9.75 2.10 8.44
C TRP A 291 10.23 1.73 7.04
N ASP A 292 11.23 2.46 6.59
CA ASP A 292 11.83 2.36 5.26
C ASP A 292 13.27 1.85 5.38
N ASP A 293 13.48 0.56 5.06
CA ASP A 293 14.74 -0.13 5.29
C ASP A 293 15.85 0.34 4.36
N THR A 294 15.54 0.73 3.11
CA THR A 294 16.59 1.17 2.17
C THR A 294 17.04 2.59 2.42
N ASN A 295 16.28 3.40 3.17
CA ASN A 295 16.60 4.80 3.47
C ASN A 295 17.14 4.99 4.89
N SER A 296 18.07 4.13 5.29
CA SER A 296 18.72 4.12 6.61
C SER A 296 17.80 3.75 7.77
N SER A 297 16.77 2.93 7.50
CA SER A 297 15.73 2.58 8.48
C SER A 297 15.03 3.83 9.04
N ASP A 298 14.78 4.81 8.17
CA ASP A 298 14.03 6.00 8.53
C ASP A 298 12.56 5.65 8.76
N HIS A 299 11.86 6.48 9.52
CA HIS A 299 10.45 6.29 9.83
C HIS A 299 9.78 7.60 10.21
N LEU A 300 8.46 7.66 10.06
CA LEU A 300 7.69 8.81 10.51
C LEU A 300 7.61 8.81 12.04
N SER A 301 8.33 9.74 12.68
CA SER A 301 8.16 10.03 14.10
C SER A 301 6.77 10.62 14.38
N GLU A 302 6.35 10.62 15.64
CA GLU A 302 5.00 11.07 16.00
C GLU A 302 4.81 12.57 15.76
N VAL A 303 5.91 13.34 15.86
CA VAL A 303 5.94 14.77 15.51
C VAL A 303 5.71 14.96 14.01
N GLU A 304 6.35 14.14 13.17
CA GLU A 304 6.21 14.20 11.71
C GLU A 304 4.83 13.72 11.26
N GLN A 305 4.27 12.70 11.94
CA GLN A 305 2.89 12.28 11.76
C GLN A 305 1.93 13.44 12.07
N LYS A 306 2.09 14.13 13.22
CA LYS A 306 1.27 15.32 13.55
C LYS A 306 1.44 16.44 12.54
N ASN A 307 2.66 16.74 12.12
CA ASN A 307 2.93 17.79 11.13
C ASN A 307 2.27 17.48 9.80
N THR A 308 2.26 16.21 9.39
CA THR A 308 1.58 15.73 8.17
C THR A 308 0.06 15.86 8.29
N ILE A 309 -0.52 15.39 9.40
CA ILE A 309 -1.97 15.46 9.64
C ILE A 309 -2.45 16.93 9.75
N THR A 310 -1.68 17.79 10.41
CA THR A 310 -1.96 19.23 10.49
C THR A 310 -1.86 19.90 9.11
N TYR A 311 -0.87 19.50 8.31
CA TYR A 311 -0.74 19.97 6.92
C TYR A 311 -1.96 19.56 6.08
N PHE A 312 -2.41 18.32 6.21
CA PHE A 312 -3.60 17.82 5.53
C PHE A 312 -4.86 18.56 5.96
N TYR A 313 -5.09 18.73 7.26
CA TYR A 313 -6.17 19.56 7.79
C TYR A 313 -6.20 20.96 7.15
N ASN A 314 -5.05 21.63 7.10
CA ASN A 314 -4.94 22.97 6.50
C ASN A 314 -5.21 22.97 4.99
N LYS A 315 -4.88 21.88 4.28
CA LYS A 315 -5.13 21.74 2.84
C LYS A 315 -6.61 21.55 2.51
N ILE A 316 -7.34 20.75 3.29
CA ILE A 316 -8.76 20.49 3.04
C ILE A 316 -9.70 21.44 3.81
N GLY A 317 -9.18 22.20 4.77
CA GLY A 317 -9.94 23.18 5.56
C GLY A 317 -10.91 22.57 6.57
N LYS A 318 -10.72 21.30 6.93
CA LYS A 318 -11.57 20.54 7.87
C LYS A 318 -10.80 19.37 8.50
N ALA A 319 -11.33 18.83 9.59
CA ALA A 319 -10.82 17.60 10.19
C ALA A 319 -10.90 16.42 9.20
N ILE A 320 -9.87 15.57 9.22
CA ILE A 320 -9.86 14.30 8.49
C ILE A 320 -10.85 13.37 9.16
N ASP A 321 -11.68 12.70 8.38
CA ASP A 321 -12.79 11.91 8.90
C ASP A 321 -12.32 10.67 9.66
N VAL A 322 -11.32 9.97 9.10
CA VAL A 322 -10.72 8.80 9.75
C VAL A 322 -9.22 8.80 9.51
N VAL A 323 -8.44 8.68 10.56
CA VAL A 323 -7.05 8.20 10.48
C VAL A 323 -7.02 6.77 11.01
N ALA A 324 -6.30 5.89 10.33
CA ALA A 324 -6.14 4.51 10.77
C ALA A 324 -4.68 4.09 10.69
N TYR A 325 -4.30 3.18 11.58
CA TYR A 325 -2.98 2.57 11.60
C TYR A 325 -3.10 1.08 11.36
N ASP A 326 -2.85 0.65 10.13
CA ASP A 326 -2.52 -0.74 9.84
C ASP A 326 -1.07 -0.99 10.23
N ALA A 327 -0.82 -0.83 11.54
CA ALA A 327 0.50 -0.87 12.16
C ALA A 327 0.40 -1.19 13.65
N CYS A 328 1.48 -1.78 14.17
CA CYS A 328 1.60 -2.22 15.56
C CYS A 328 1.59 -1.05 16.57
N LEU A 329 0.95 -1.24 17.73
CA LEU A 329 1.13 -0.41 18.93
C LEU A 329 0.70 1.07 18.79
N MET A 330 -0.13 1.43 17.80
CA MET A 330 -0.47 2.82 17.49
C MET A 330 -1.73 3.36 18.22
N ALA A 331 -2.42 2.55 19.02
CA ALA A 331 -3.53 3.01 19.87
C ALA A 331 -3.00 3.67 21.16
N CYS A 332 -2.24 4.76 21.00
CA CYS A 332 -1.65 5.51 22.10
C CYS A 332 -2.45 6.77 22.44
N ALA A 333 -2.70 7.02 23.72
CA ALA A 333 -3.32 8.25 24.21
C ALA A 333 -2.54 9.50 23.78
N GLU A 334 -1.22 9.39 23.64
CA GLU A 334 -0.36 10.44 23.12
C GLU A 334 -0.70 10.81 21.66
N LEU A 335 -0.97 9.80 20.81
CA LEU A 335 -1.37 10.02 19.40
C LEU A 335 -2.82 10.53 19.31
N MET A 336 -3.72 9.96 20.11
CA MET A 336 -5.10 10.45 20.23
C MET A 336 -5.13 11.94 20.60
N TYR A 337 -4.27 12.36 21.52
CA TYR A 337 -4.15 13.77 21.92
C TYR A 337 -3.44 14.63 20.87
N GLN A 338 -2.37 14.13 20.23
CA GLN A 338 -1.67 14.88 19.19
C GLN A 338 -2.56 15.24 17.99
N PHE A 339 -3.54 14.40 17.67
CA PHE A 339 -4.44 14.61 16.54
C PHE A 339 -5.73 15.37 16.89
N LYS A 340 -5.84 15.87 18.13
CA LYS A 340 -7.02 16.62 18.60
C LYS A 340 -7.37 17.78 17.67
N GLY A 341 -8.64 17.87 17.29
CA GLY A 341 -9.15 18.91 16.38
C GLY A 341 -8.75 18.76 14.91
N TYR A 342 -7.85 17.84 14.56
CA TYR A 342 -7.43 17.59 13.18
C TYR A 342 -8.04 16.32 12.57
N VAL A 343 -8.50 15.40 13.42
CA VAL A 343 -9.04 14.09 13.03
C VAL A 343 -10.31 13.81 13.83
N ASN A 344 -11.32 13.21 13.22
CA ASN A 344 -12.57 12.84 13.91
C ASN A 344 -12.46 11.46 14.58
N TYR A 345 -12.04 10.43 13.85
CA TYR A 345 -11.89 9.07 14.39
C TYR A 345 -10.49 8.50 14.15
N LEU A 346 -9.96 7.79 15.15
CA LEU A 346 -8.70 7.06 15.07
C LEU A 346 -8.95 5.56 15.23
N ALA A 347 -8.59 4.75 14.23
CA ALA A 347 -8.66 3.28 14.30
C ALA A 347 -7.26 2.67 14.42
N SER A 348 -7.01 1.92 15.50
CA SER A 348 -5.68 1.38 15.78
C SER A 348 -5.68 0.27 16.83
N SER A 349 -4.53 -0.40 16.95
CA SER A 349 -4.27 -1.47 17.93
C SER A 349 -3.32 -1.02 19.03
N GLU A 350 -3.60 -1.42 20.28
CA GLU A 350 -2.67 -1.23 21.40
C GLU A 350 -1.49 -2.22 21.33
N GLN A 351 -1.73 -3.36 20.66
CA GLN A 351 -0.81 -4.48 20.52
C GLN A 351 -0.20 -4.51 19.11
N THR A 352 0.78 -5.37 18.89
CA THR A 352 1.16 -5.80 17.54
C THR A 352 -0.06 -6.34 16.79
N ILE A 353 -0.15 -6.04 15.50
CA ILE A 353 -1.18 -6.61 14.63
C ILE A 353 -0.59 -7.81 13.86
N PRO A 354 -1.41 -8.79 13.45
CA PRO A 354 -0.96 -9.86 12.56
C PRO A 354 -0.45 -9.32 11.22
N GLY A 355 0.48 -10.04 10.58
CA GLY A 355 1.15 -9.57 9.36
C GLY A 355 0.22 -9.31 8.16
N ASN A 356 -0.93 -10.00 8.10
CA ASN A 356 -1.95 -9.74 7.09
C ASN A 356 -2.64 -8.37 7.24
N GLY A 357 -2.40 -7.63 8.33
CA GLY A 357 -2.94 -6.29 8.50
C GLY A 357 -4.47 -6.25 8.57
N TYR A 358 -5.07 -5.25 7.91
CA TYR A 358 -6.51 -5.13 7.75
C TYR A 358 -7.02 -6.02 6.62
N ASP A 359 -8.24 -6.56 6.77
CA ASP A 359 -9.01 -7.00 5.61
C ASP A 359 -9.55 -5.76 4.87
N TYR A 360 -8.88 -5.36 3.79
CA TYR A 360 -9.19 -4.17 3.02
C TYR A 360 -10.53 -4.27 2.26
N GLU A 361 -11.19 -5.44 2.24
CA GLU A 361 -12.56 -5.54 1.75
C GLU A 361 -13.54 -4.73 2.60
N PHE A 362 -13.14 -4.22 3.79
CA PHE A 362 -13.94 -3.27 4.57
C PHE A 362 -14.41 -2.07 3.72
N ILE A 363 -13.64 -1.66 2.71
CA ILE A 363 -13.99 -0.58 1.78
C ILE A 363 -15.29 -0.88 1.03
N THR A 364 -15.66 -2.15 0.86
CA THR A 364 -16.95 -2.56 0.29
C THR A 364 -18.14 -1.97 1.08
N TYR A 365 -18.01 -1.81 2.39
CA TYR A 365 -19.04 -1.13 3.19
C TYR A 365 -19.23 0.31 2.73
N ILE A 366 -18.13 1.06 2.58
CA ILE A 366 -18.14 2.48 2.15
C ILE A 366 -18.64 2.58 0.70
N LYS A 367 -18.18 1.68 -0.18
CA LYS A 367 -18.63 1.59 -1.58
C LYS A 367 -20.14 1.41 -1.69
N ASN A 368 -20.73 0.55 -0.86
CA ASN A 368 -22.16 0.28 -0.85
C ASN A 368 -22.98 1.33 -0.08
N ASN A 369 -22.32 2.12 0.77
CA ASN A 369 -22.94 3.15 1.60
C ASN A 369 -22.14 4.46 1.49
N PRO A 370 -22.02 5.09 0.31
CA PRO A 370 -21.10 6.20 0.11
C PRO A 370 -21.45 7.45 0.93
N THR A 371 -22.66 7.54 1.47
CA THR A 371 -23.09 8.60 2.40
C THR A 371 -22.94 8.22 3.87
N CYS A 372 -22.21 7.14 4.19
CA CYS A 372 -21.97 6.73 5.57
C CYS A 372 -21.23 7.84 6.34
N THR A 373 -21.53 7.96 7.62
CA THR A 373 -20.82 8.90 8.49
C THR A 373 -19.40 8.41 8.75
N PRO A 374 -18.48 9.29 9.20
CA PRO A 374 -17.12 8.90 9.58
C PRO A 374 -17.06 7.77 10.60
N TYR A 375 -17.96 7.76 11.58
CA TYR A 375 -18.09 6.67 12.56
C TYR A 375 -18.30 5.31 11.88
N TYR A 376 -19.21 5.23 10.91
CA TYR A 376 -19.50 3.96 10.24
C TYR A 376 -18.37 3.54 9.28
N ALA A 377 -17.63 4.48 8.71
CA ALA A 377 -16.43 4.17 7.94
C ALA A 377 -15.32 3.58 8.84
N ALA A 378 -15.06 4.18 10.01
CA ALA A 378 -14.12 3.63 11.00
C ALA A 378 -14.60 2.29 11.58
N LYS A 379 -15.92 2.15 11.81
CA LYS A 379 -16.53 0.90 12.25
C LYS A 379 -16.36 -0.23 11.23
N ALA A 380 -16.36 0.07 9.94
CA ALA A 380 -16.13 -0.95 8.91
C ALA A 380 -14.73 -1.58 9.07
N ILE A 381 -13.68 -0.78 9.30
CA ILE A 381 -12.34 -1.29 9.60
C ILE A 381 -12.40 -2.21 10.82
N PHE A 382 -13.02 -1.73 11.90
CA PHE A 382 -13.15 -2.49 13.15
C PHE A 382 -13.87 -3.83 12.97
N ASP A 383 -15.01 -3.85 12.26
CA ASP A 383 -15.82 -5.04 12.09
C ASP A 383 -15.10 -6.10 11.24
N TYR A 384 -14.43 -5.68 10.16
CA TYR A 384 -13.68 -6.57 9.28
C TYR A 384 -12.45 -7.14 10.00
N TYR A 385 -11.67 -6.29 10.68
CA TYR A 385 -10.53 -6.71 11.49
C TYR A 385 -10.95 -7.74 12.56
N LYS A 386 -12.04 -7.46 13.28
CA LYS A 386 -12.58 -8.38 14.29
C LYS A 386 -13.05 -9.70 13.68
N ALA A 387 -13.65 -9.67 12.48
CA ALA A 387 -14.12 -10.88 11.81
C ALA A 387 -12.93 -11.76 11.39
N GLU A 388 -11.94 -11.16 10.73
CA GLU A 388 -10.72 -11.82 10.26
C GLU A 388 -9.98 -12.49 11.42
N TYR A 389 -9.80 -11.76 12.53
CA TYR A 389 -9.04 -12.24 13.68
C TYR A 389 -9.88 -12.82 14.82
N SER A 390 -11.14 -13.18 14.56
CA SER A 390 -12.07 -13.68 15.60
C SER A 390 -11.58 -14.90 16.39
N SER A 391 -10.64 -15.67 15.84
CA SER A 391 -10.01 -16.83 16.48
C SER A 391 -8.62 -16.56 17.10
N THR A 392 -8.09 -15.35 16.91
CA THR A 392 -6.78 -14.94 17.40
C THR A 392 -6.86 -14.49 18.86
N SER A 393 -6.02 -15.05 19.72
CA SER A 393 -6.04 -14.73 21.16
C SER A 393 -5.22 -13.48 21.52
N ASP A 394 -4.13 -13.22 20.79
CA ASP A 394 -3.19 -12.11 21.05
C ASP A 394 -3.36 -11.02 20.00
N VAL A 395 -4.43 -10.23 20.15
CA VAL A 395 -4.80 -9.16 19.25
C VAL A 395 -5.65 -8.14 20.01
N THR A 396 -5.54 -6.86 19.67
CA THR A 396 -6.42 -5.79 20.15
C THR A 396 -6.80 -4.87 19.00
N PHE A 397 -7.92 -4.18 19.11
CA PHE A 397 -8.32 -3.17 18.14
C PHE A 397 -9.37 -2.23 18.73
N SER A 398 -9.28 -0.95 18.39
CA SER A 398 -10.20 0.06 18.89
C SER A 398 -10.45 1.17 17.89
N VAL A 399 -11.55 1.89 18.11
CA VAL A 399 -11.82 3.17 17.43
C VAL A 399 -12.04 4.23 18.50
N ALA A 400 -11.24 5.29 18.44
CA ALA A 400 -11.37 6.46 19.29
C ALA A 400 -12.10 7.61 18.57
N ASP A 401 -13.02 8.28 19.26
CA ASP A 401 -13.65 9.54 18.86
C ASP A 401 -12.84 10.71 19.44
N LEU A 402 -12.10 11.40 18.58
CA LEU A 402 -11.18 12.45 19.00
C LEU A 402 -11.85 13.80 19.27
N SER A 403 -13.18 13.88 19.17
CA SER A 403 -13.92 15.00 19.76
C SER A 403 -13.76 15.08 21.29
N TYR A 404 -13.37 13.97 21.93
CA TYR A 404 -13.08 13.88 23.37
C TYR A 404 -11.60 14.03 23.73
N ALA A 405 -10.74 14.38 22.77
CA ALA A 405 -9.29 14.44 23.00
C ALA A 405 -8.91 15.58 23.96
N ASP A 406 -9.61 16.72 23.98
CA ASP A 406 -9.36 17.78 24.96
C ASP A 406 -9.74 17.35 26.39
N GLU A 407 -10.83 16.58 26.56
CA GLU A 407 -11.21 15.95 27.82
C GLU A 407 -10.17 14.94 28.28
N LEU A 408 -9.61 14.14 27.36
CA LEU A 408 -8.51 13.22 27.66
C LEU A 408 -7.31 13.95 28.25
N GLY A 409 -6.84 15.02 27.59
CA GLY A 409 -5.72 15.82 28.10
C GLY A 409 -6.04 16.47 29.44
N THR A 410 -7.25 16.97 29.62
CA THR A 410 -7.71 17.56 30.89
C THR A 410 -7.71 16.53 32.02
N ALA A 411 -8.22 15.32 31.77
CA ALA A 411 -8.28 14.25 32.74
C ALA A 411 -6.87 13.75 33.11
N ILE A 412 -5.99 13.57 32.12
CA ILE A 412 -4.59 13.18 32.33
C ILE A 412 -3.84 14.25 33.13
N ASN A 413 -3.99 15.53 32.77
CA ASN A 413 -3.38 16.62 33.52
C ASN A 413 -3.88 16.67 34.97
N THR A 414 -5.19 16.50 35.17
CA THR A 414 -5.80 16.49 36.51
C THR A 414 -5.26 15.33 37.34
N PHE A 415 -5.14 14.14 36.75
CA PHE A 415 -4.53 12.98 37.39
C PHE A 415 -3.06 13.24 37.77
N ALA A 416 -2.23 13.66 36.80
CA ALA A 416 -0.81 13.92 37.01
C ALA A 416 -0.60 14.96 38.13
N SER A 417 -1.34 16.08 38.07
CA SER A 417 -1.36 17.12 39.09
C SER A 417 -1.72 16.57 40.46
N ALA A 418 -2.80 15.78 40.56
CA ALA A 418 -3.25 15.20 41.81
C ALA A 418 -2.23 14.21 42.39
N ALA A 419 -1.58 13.41 41.54
CA ALA A 419 -0.57 12.44 41.94
C ALA A 419 0.67 13.13 42.51
N ILE A 420 1.23 14.12 41.80
CA ILE A 420 2.40 14.90 42.22
C ILE A 420 2.15 15.60 43.56
N ASN A 421 0.96 16.19 43.73
CA ASN A 421 0.60 16.96 44.93
C ASN A 421 0.01 16.10 46.07
N SER A 422 -0.05 14.78 45.92
CA SER A 422 -0.73 13.89 46.88
C SER A 422 0.02 13.69 48.20
N GLY A 423 1.33 13.98 48.23
CA GLY A 423 2.23 13.61 49.33
C GLY A 423 2.58 12.12 49.36
N ILE A 424 2.09 11.31 48.41
CA ILE A 424 2.43 9.89 48.26
C ILE A 424 3.78 9.79 47.53
N ALA A 425 4.66 8.88 47.96
CA ALA A 425 5.91 8.64 47.26
C ALA A 425 5.66 8.19 45.81
N GLY A 426 6.32 8.84 44.85
CA GLY A 426 6.18 8.56 43.41
C GLY A 426 6.33 7.08 43.04
N SER A 427 7.25 6.37 43.70
CA SER A 427 7.47 4.92 43.51
C SER A 427 6.21 4.08 43.77
N THR A 428 5.26 4.57 44.56
CA THR A 428 3.96 3.93 44.78
C THR A 428 3.16 3.87 43.49
N PHE A 429 3.14 4.95 42.70
CA PHE A 429 2.45 4.99 41.41
C PHE A 429 3.11 4.04 40.41
N LYS A 430 4.44 4.07 40.31
CA LYS A 430 5.21 3.14 39.46
C LYS A 430 4.97 1.67 39.80
N ASN A 431 4.82 1.34 41.09
CA ASN A 431 4.57 -0.02 41.55
C ASN A 431 3.13 -0.50 41.28
N LEU A 432 2.21 0.42 40.98
CA LEU A 432 0.82 0.10 40.62
C LEU A 432 0.63 -0.17 39.13
N ARG A 433 1.68 -0.04 38.29
CA ARG A 433 1.58 -0.44 36.87
C ARG A 433 1.18 -1.91 36.75
N PRO A 434 0.24 -2.28 35.86
CA PRO A 434 -0.12 -3.67 35.62
C PRO A 434 1.08 -4.53 35.21
N SER A 435 1.02 -5.83 35.48
CA SER A 435 2.07 -6.77 35.05
C SER A 435 2.11 -6.97 33.52
N SER A 436 0.95 -6.85 32.87
CA SER A 436 0.81 -6.96 31.42
C SER A 436 1.09 -5.61 30.75
N ASN A 437 1.83 -5.65 29.65
CA ASN A 437 2.21 -4.51 28.80
C ASN A 437 2.31 -4.98 27.35
N PHE A 438 2.33 -4.05 26.39
CA PHE A 438 2.35 -4.40 24.95
C PHE A 438 3.77 -4.44 24.39
N SER A 439 4.61 -3.43 24.68
CA SER A 439 5.93 -3.25 24.06
C SER A 439 7.10 -3.17 25.04
N GLY A 440 6.86 -3.46 26.33
CA GLY A 440 7.82 -3.24 27.43
C GLY A 440 7.81 -1.81 27.98
N TYR A 441 7.22 -0.85 27.28
CA TYR A 441 7.12 0.55 27.69
C TYR A 441 5.71 1.16 27.57
N THR A 442 4.78 0.51 26.85
CA THR A 442 3.36 0.91 26.80
C THR A 442 2.46 -0.01 27.62
N TRP A 443 1.55 0.60 28.38
CA TRP A 443 0.52 -0.07 29.19
C TRP A 443 -0.85 0.46 28.82
N ASP A 444 -1.87 -0.38 28.96
CA ASP A 444 -3.25 0.06 28.87
C ASP A 444 -3.54 1.13 29.95
N LEU A 445 -4.02 2.29 29.50
CA LEU A 445 -4.24 3.46 30.33
C LEU A 445 -5.39 3.23 31.31
N TYR A 446 -6.48 2.57 30.88
CA TYR A 446 -7.61 2.26 31.76
C TYR A 446 -7.20 1.29 32.88
N ALA A 447 -6.45 0.24 32.54
CA ALA A 447 -5.96 -0.77 33.48
C ALA A 447 -5.00 -0.15 34.50
N TYR A 448 -4.12 0.76 34.06
CA TYR A 448 -3.25 1.48 34.98
C TYR A 448 -4.03 2.40 35.93
N MET A 449 -4.96 3.19 35.40
CA MET A 449 -5.82 4.05 36.22
C MET A 449 -6.73 3.25 37.16
N SER A 450 -7.19 2.08 36.74
CA SER A 450 -7.95 1.14 37.57
C SER A 450 -7.12 0.60 38.75
N ALA A 451 -5.86 0.24 38.52
CA ALA A 451 -4.96 -0.18 39.59
C ALA A 451 -4.75 0.93 40.63
N ILE A 452 -4.63 2.19 40.18
CA ILE A 452 -4.55 3.36 41.04
C ILE A 452 -5.86 3.57 41.81
N TYR A 453 -7.00 3.59 41.11
CA TYR A 453 -8.32 3.80 41.71
C TYR A 453 -8.61 2.81 42.85
N ASN A 454 -8.27 1.54 42.64
CA ASN A 454 -8.54 0.46 43.58
C ASN A 454 -7.52 0.36 44.74
N SER A 455 -6.38 1.04 44.66
CA SER A 455 -5.34 0.96 45.69
C SER A 455 -5.76 1.64 46.99
N SER A 456 -5.53 0.98 48.13
CA SER A 456 -5.75 1.58 49.46
C SER A 456 -4.74 2.69 49.80
N SER A 457 -3.63 2.77 49.06
CA SER A 457 -2.58 3.77 49.27
C SER A 457 -2.91 5.12 48.63
N MET A 458 -3.97 5.22 47.83
CA MET A 458 -4.33 6.43 47.09
C MET A 458 -5.34 7.28 47.85
N THR A 459 -5.15 8.60 47.82
CA THR A 459 -6.13 9.55 48.38
C THR A 459 -7.40 9.59 47.53
N THR A 460 -8.51 10.04 48.10
CA THR A 460 -9.78 10.22 47.37
C THR A 460 -9.60 11.13 46.14
N THR A 461 -8.80 12.20 46.25
CA THR A 461 -8.52 13.12 45.13
C THR A 461 -7.85 12.39 43.96
N VAL A 462 -6.80 11.60 44.24
CA VAL A 462 -6.11 10.82 43.21
C VAL A 462 -7.04 9.77 42.59
N LYS A 463 -7.84 9.07 43.42
CA LYS A 463 -8.82 8.10 42.94
C LYS A 463 -9.85 8.73 42.00
N ASN A 464 -10.40 9.88 42.38
CA ASN A 464 -11.38 10.58 41.56
C ASN A 464 -10.77 11.04 40.23
N ALA A 465 -9.51 11.50 40.23
CA ALA A 465 -8.82 11.88 39.01
C ALA A 465 -8.52 10.68 38.10
N ALA A 466 -8.07 9.55 38.66
CA ALA A 466 -7.89 8.32 37.90
C ALA A 466 -9.22 7.81 37.31
N LYS A 467 -10.32 7.89 38.09
CA LYS A 467 -11.66 7.54 37.61
C LYS A 467 -12.12 8.41 36.44
N ALA A 468 -11.80 9.70 36.43
CA ALA A 468 -12.15 10.58 35.31
C ALA A 468 -11.49 10.12 33.99
N VAL A 469 -10.24 9.66 34.03
CA VAL A 469 -9.57 9.06 32.86
C VAL A 469 -10.25 7.75 32.45
N MET A 470 -10.57 6.88 33.42
CA MET A 470 -11.26 5.61 33.16
C MET A 470 -12.63 5.81 32.50
N ASP A 471 -13.40 6.81 32.95
CA ASP A 471 -14.75 7.07 32.44
C ASP A 471 -14.73 7.49 30.96
N LEU A 472 -13.69 8.19 30.49
CA LEU A 472 -13.54 8.53 29.07
C LEU A 472 -13.27 7.30 28.18
N ILE A 473 -12.47 6.35 28.70
CA ILE A 473 -12.02 5.17 27.94
C ILE A 473 -13.05 4.04 27.99
N TYR A 474 -13.86 3.95 29.04
CA TYR A 474 -14.84 2.87 29.16
C TYR A 474 -15.84 2.91 28.00
N VAL A 475 -15.78 1.89 27.12
CA VAL A 475 -16.59 1.84 25.90
C VAL A 475 -18.09 1.93 26.14
N GLY A 476 -18.58 1.51 27.30
CA GLY A 476 -20.00 1.64 27.68
C GLY A 476 -20.48 3.08 27.83
N ASN A 477 -19.56 4.05 27.96
CA ASN A 477 -19.88 5.48 28.01
C ASN A 477 -19.92 6.11 26.61
N LEU A 478 -19.38 5.44 25.58
CA LEU A 478 -19.31 5.91 24.19
C LEU A 478 -18.71 7.33 24.09
N GLN A 479 -17.62 7.58 24.83
CA GLN A 479 -16.87 8.84 24.81
C GLN A 479 -15.62 8.69 23.94
N LEU A 480 -14.42 8.67 24.53
CA LEU A 480 -13.17 8.60 23.78
C LEU A 480 -13.06 7.29 23.02
N ILE A 481 -13.29 6.14 23.64
CA ILE A 481 -13.28 4.85 22.93
C ILE A 481 -14.71 4.45 22.64
N VAL A 482 -15.06 4.41 21.35
CA VAL A 482 -16.42 4.11 20.88
C VAL A 482 -16.59 2.68 20.39
N LEU A 483 -15.48 2.02 20.05
CA LEU A 483 -15.42 0.60 19.70
C LEU A 483 -14.15 0.00 20.29
N GLU A 484 -14.26 -1.19 20.87
CA GLU A 484 -13.16 -1.90 21.51
C GLU A 484 -13.39 -3.41 21.32
N TRP A 485 -12.35 -4.12 20.88
CA TRP A 485 -12.34 -5.56 20.82
C TRP A 485 -10.92 -6.10 20.98
N HIS A 486 -10.81 -7.24 21.66
CA HIS A 486 -9.55 -7.94 21.82
C HIS A 486 -9.73 -9.45 21.87
N GLY A 487 -8.63 -10.16 21.58
CA GLY A 487 -8.51 -11.59 21.78
C GLY A 487 -8.37 -11.98 23.25
N SER A 488 -8.57 -13.26 23.55
CA SER A 488 -8.68 -13.75 24.94
C SER A 488 -7.46 -13.52 25.84
N THR A 489 -6.26 -13.31 25.27
CA THR A 489 -5.04 -12.98 26.04
C THR A 489 -5.21 -11.67 26.81
N TRP A 490 -5.99 -10.75 26.26
CA TRP A 490 -6.16 -9.37 26.69
C TRP A 490 -7.42 -9.12 27.52
N ASN A 491 -8.17 -10.18 27.84
CA ASN A 491 -9.33 -10.09 28.72
C ASN A 491 -8.99 -9.37 30.03
N SER A 492 -9.72 -8.28 30.32
CA SER A 492 -9.52 -7.40 31.48
C SER A 492 -8.16 -6.67 31.53
N LYS A 493 -7.45 -6.59 30.40
CA LYS A 493 -6.12 -5.98 30.28
C LYS A 493 -6.03 -4.91 29.19
N ALA A 494 -6.85 -5.01 28.14
CA ALA A 494 -6.93 -4.05 27.04
C ALA A 494 -8.33 -3.42 27.00
N TYR A 495 -8.36 -2.10 26.74
CA TYR A 495 -9.53 -1.24 26.75
C TYR A 495 -9.48 -0.20 25.61
N GLY A 496 -8.50 -0.30 24.71
CA GLY A 496 -8.42 0.48 23.48
C GLY A 496 -7.53 1.72 23.53
N ALA A 497 -6.82 1.98 24.63
CA ALA A 497 -5.90 3.11 24.72
C ALA A 497 -4.70 2.78 25.60
N ALA A 498 -3.54 2.63 24.97
CA ALA A 498 -2.27 2.50 25.64
C ALA A 498 -1.66 3.88 25.99
N ILE A 499 -0.72 3.90 26.93
CA ILE A 499 0.11 5.06 27.24
C ILE A 499 1.53 4.61 27.61
N THR A 500 2.51 5.46 27.34
CA THR A 500 3.90 5.20 27.69
C THR A 500 4.14 5.45 29.18
N LEU A 501 4.78 4.47 29.85
CA LEU A 501 5.22 4.57 31.25
C LEU A 501 6.75 4.43 31.34
N LYS A 502 7.45 5.39 30.77
CA LYS A 502 8.93 5.47 30.70
C LYS A 502 9.35 6.94 30.89
N SER A 503 10.50 7.24 31.50
CA SER A 503 10.93 8.66 31.61
C SER A 503 11.05 9.30 30.24
N ASP A 504 10.84 10.60 30.23
CA ASP A 504 11.04 11.48 29.09
C ASP A 504 12.36 11.22 28.34
N THR A 505 12.25 11.12 27.02
CA THR A 505 13.37 11.26 26.08
C THR A 505 13.33 12.67 25.50
N THR A 506 14.40 13.16 24.86
CA THR A 506 14.36 14.49 24.22
C THR A 506 13.24 14.66 23.18
N THR A 507 12.58 13.57 22.76
CA THR A 507 11.49 13.61 21.79
C THR A 507 10.12 13.37 22.39
N TYR A 508 10.00 12.51 23.41
CA TYR A 508 8.71 12.31 24.08
C TYR A 508 8.18 13.63 24.68
N SER A 509 9.05 14.49 25.20
CA SER A 509 8.71 15.83 25.72
C SER A 509 8.20 16.80 24.66
N LEU A 510 8.40 16.51 23.38
CA LEU A 510 7.88 17.34 22.29
C LEU A 510 6.41 17.03 21.97
N LEU A 511 5.86 15.92 22.48
CA LEU A 511 4.49 15.55 22.23
C LEU A 511 3.53 16.49 22.97
N ASP A 512 2.41 16.82 22.33
CA ASP A 512 1.43 17.77 22.86
C ASP A 512 0.92 17.41 24.26
N ILE A 513 0.84 16.13 24.57
CA ILE A 513 0.40 15.67 25.89
C ILE A 513 1.41 16.04 26.97
N CYS A 514 2.71 15.96 26.69
CA CYS A 514 3.77 16.38 27.60
C CYS A 514 3.83 17.91 27.68
N VAL A 515 3.72 18.60 26.53
CA VAL A 515 3.77 20.07 26.51
C VAL A 515 2.57 20.71 27.24
N ASN A 516 1.38 20.12 27.14
CA ASN A 516 0.14 20.73 27.62
C ASN A 516 -0.36 20.17 28.96
N THR A 517 0.25 19.12 29.49
CA THR A 517 -0.16 18.47 30.75
C THR A 517 1.04 18.19 31.63
N GLN A 518 0.82 17.82 32.89
CA GLN A 518 1.93 17.44 33.79
C GLN A 518 2.36 15.96 33.65
N TRP A 519 2.13 15.33 32.50
CA TRP A 519 2.29 13.88 32.35
C TRP A 519 3.75 13.44 32.47
N ASP A 520 4.67 14.09 31.77
CA ASP A 520 6.10 13.79 31.83
C ASP A 520 6.74 14.21 33.15
N GLU A 521 6.27 15.28 33.81
CA GLU A 521 6.64 15.56 35.19
C GLU A 521 6.15 14.46 36.15
N PHE A 522 4.95 13.92 35.92
CA PHE A 522 4.44 12.79 36.68
C PHE A 522 5.29 11.54 36.46
N LEU A 523 5.68 11.23 35.22
CA LEU A 523 6.54 10.08 34.91
C LEU A 523 7.89 10.20 35.65
N THR A 524 8.48 11.40 35.65
CA THR A 524 9.71 11.72 36.38
C THR A 524 9.53 11.58 37.90
N PHE A 525 8.47 12.18 38.45
CA PHE A 525 8.12 12.09 39.87
C PHE A 525 7.91 10.64 40.32
N ALA A 526 7.22 9.83 39.51
CA ALA A 526 6.95 8.43 39.79
C ALA A 526 8.20 7.54 39.67
N GLY A 527 9.28 8.06 39.09
CA GLY A 527 10.54 7.35 38.90
C GLY A 527 10.47 6.28 37.82
N PHE A 528 9.62 6.45 36.80
CA PHE A 528 9.77 5.73 35.54
C PHE A 528 11.07 6.23 34.92
N THR A 529 12.08 5.37 34.78
CA THR A 529 13.41 5.72 34.24
C THR A 529 13.53 5.23 32.80
N SER A 530 14.54 5.71 32.08
CA SER A 530 14.78 5.41 30.66
C SER A 530 15.27 4.00 30.40
#